data_AF-A0AAU3D3T8-F1
#
_entry.id   AF-A0AAU3D3T8-F1
#
_cell.length_a   1.000
_cell.length_b   1.000
_cell.length_c   1.000
_cell.angle_alpha   90.00
_cell.angle_beta   90.00
_cell.angle_gamma   90.00
#
_symmetry.space_group_name_H-M   'P 1'
#
loop_
_entity.id
_entity.type
_entity.pdbx_description
1 polymer ?
#
loop_
_entity_poly.entity_id
_entity_poly.type
_entity_poly.pdbx_seq_one_letter_code
_entity_poly.pdbx_strand_id
1 'polypeptide(L)'
;MSFTWRYVVRPDGSFFRIGNADGSLDDVSDEELLRLRPAVDRDEDERPARPCSRCKGDLLLHWNGPLMTGVWMELCPACDVTRPAARAFIRWHRDPDRDPEELPQLFEGWETETMRAHGWARAPQPEAPPSPAAHLRLVPRGQG
;
A
#
# COMPACT_ATOMS: atom_id res chain seq x y z
N MET A 1 -1.15 -13.44 -13.11
CA MET A 1 -1.44 -13.17 -11.68
C MET A 1 -0.96 -11.76 -11.40
N SER A 2 -1.88 -10.85 -11.04
CA SER A 2 -1.55 -9.46 -10.70
C SER A 2 -1.42 -9.35 -9.19
N PHE A 3 -0.27 -8.89 -8.72
CA PHE A 3 -0.09 -8.55 -7.31
C PHE A 3 -0.85 -7.25 -7.01
N THR A 4 -1.82 -7.30 -6.11
CA THR A 4 -2.60 -6.13 -5.68
C THR A 4 -2.42 -5.89 -4.18
N TRP A 5 -2.56 -4.64 -3.76
CA TRP A 5 -2.58 -4.29 -2.33
C TRP A 5 -4.03 -4.12 -1.88
N ARG A 6 -4.41 -4.79 -0.79
CA ARG A 6 -5.66 -4.52 -0.08
C ARG A 6 -5.37 -3.56 1.06
N TYR A 7 -6.09 -2.44 1.11
CA TYR A 7 -5.96 -1.43 2.16
C TYR A 7 -7.18 -1.52 3.08
N VAL A 8 -6.95 -1.43 4.39
CA VAL A 8 -8.02 -1.42 5.39
C VAL A 8 -7.86 -0.19 6.26
N VAL A 9 -8.87 0.68 6.26
CA VAL A 9 -8.88 1.98 6.97
C VAL A 9 -9.73 1.88 8.21
N ARG A 10 -9.19 2.34 9.35
CA ARG A 10 -9.91 2.39 10.62
C ARG A 10 -10.61 3.75 10.80
N PRO A 11 -11.63 3.83 11.69
CA PRO A 11 -12.32 5.08 11.98
C PRO A 11 -11.39 6.22 12.44
N ASP A 12 -10.32 5.90 13.16
CA ASP A 12 -9.31 6.85 13.64
C ASP A 12 -8.36 7.37 12.52
N GLY A 13 -8.45 6.81 11.32
CA GLY A 13 -7.63 7.19 10.16
C GLY A 13 -6.32 6.41 10.03
N SER A 14 -6.00 5.57 11.01
CA SER A 14 -4.95 4.56 10.83
C SER A 14 -5.38 3.54 9.77
N PHE A 15 -4.40 2.95 9.10
CA PHE A 15 -4.65 1.93 8.09
C PHE A 15 -3.47 0.96 8.02
N PHE A 16 -3.71 -0.21 7.45
CA PHE A 16 -2.65 -1.12 7.04
C PHE A 16 -2.94 -1.64 5.63
N ARG A 17 -1.94 -2.28 5.01
CA ARG A 17 -2.13 -2.94 3.71
C ARG A 17 -1.57 -4.35 3.73
N ILE A 18 -2.22 -5.25 3.02
CA ILE A 18 -1.78 -6.64 2.85
C ILE A 18 -1.65 -6.96 1.37
N GLY A 19 -0.58 -7.70 1.02
CA GLY A 19 -0.34 -8.11 -0.36
C GLY A 19 -1.26 -9.25 -0.74
N ASN A 20 -1.98 -9.10 -1.85
CA ASN A 20 -2.83 -10.12 -2.44
C ASN A 20 -2.19 -10.58 -3.76
N ALA A 21 -1.41 -11.66 -3.70
CA ALA A 21 -0.64 -12.14 -4.83
C ALA A 21 -1.43 -13.11 -5.74
N ASP A 22 -2.40 -13.81 -5.17
CA ASP A 22 -3.15 -14.91 -5.79
C ASP A 22 -4.65 -14.61 -5.92
N GLY A 23 -5.10 -13.43 -5.50
CA GLY A 23 -6.52 -13.06 -5.50
C GLY A 23 -7.29 -13.62 -4.30
N SER A 24 -6.66 -14.40 -3.42
CA SER A 24 -7.34 -15.06 -2.29
C SER A 24 -7.98 -14.09 -1.30
N LEU A 25 -7.57 -12.82 -1.30
CA LEU A 25 -8.09 -11.78 -0.42
C LEU A 25 -9.17 -10.89 -1.08
N ASP A 26 -9.61 -11.20 -2.30
CA ASP A 26 -10.58 -10.36 -3.01
C ASP A 26 -11.99 -10.41 -2.41
N ASP A 27 -12.40 -11.57 -1.89
CA ASP A 27 -13.72 -11.79 -1.28
C ASP A 27 -13.70 -11.68 0.27
N VAL A 28 -12.56 -11.32 0.86
CA VAL A 28 -12.38 -11.24 2.32
C VAL A 28 -12.82 -9.86 2.82
N SER A 29 -13.65 -9.84 3.88
CA SER A 29 -14.14 -8.59 4.46
C SER A 29 -13.05 -7.83 5.21
N ASP A 30 -13.23 -6.51 5.38
CA ASP A 30 -12.28 -5.68 6.15
C ASP A 30 -12.17 -6.13 7.61
N GLU A 31 -13.26 -6.62 8.22
CA GLU A 31 -13.24 -7.19 9.57
C GLU A 31 -12.41 -8.47 9.66
N GLU A 32 -12.45 -9.30 8.62
CA GLU A 32 -11.64 -10.51 8.53
C GLU A 32 -10.18 -10.18 8.26
N LEU A 33 -9.90 -9.20 7.38
CA LEU A 33 -8.56 -8.68 7.16
C LEU A 33 -7.95 -8.10 8.44
N LEU A 34 -8.73 -7.39 9.26
CA LEU A 34 -8.29 -6.88 10.56
C LEU A 34 -7.83 -8.00 11.51
N ARG A 35 -8.42 -9.20 11.42
CA ARG A 35 -8.00 -10.37 12.21
C ARG A 35 -6.73 -11.03 11.67
N LEU A 36 -6.49 -10.91 10.37
CA LEU A 36 -5.29 -11.42 9.69
C LEU A 36 -4.07 -10.50 9.82
N ARG A 37 -4.25 -9.34 10.45
CA ARG A 37 -3.19 -8.37 10.72
C ARG A 37 -1.94 -9.06 11.31
N PRO A 38 -0.75 -8.84 10.72
CA PRO A 38 0.50 -9.33 11.27
C PRO A 38 0.66 -8.92 12.75
N ALA A 39 1.13 -9.83 13.60
CA ALA A 39 1.38 -9.54 15.01
C ALA A 39 2.37 -8.38 15.21
N VAL A 40 3.29 -8.16 14.26
CA VAL A 40 4.24 -7.04 14.23
C VAL A 40 3.52 -5.69 14.20
N ASP A 41 2.39 -5.59 13.49
CA ASP A 41 1.64 -4.34 13.43
C ASP A 41 0.97 -4.08 14.80
N ARG A 42 0.48 -5.13 15.51
CA ARG A 42 -0.20 -5.00 16.82
C ARG A 42 0.68 -4.32 17.86
N ASP A 43 1.96 -4.63 17.86
CA ASP A 43 2.93 -4.02 18.77
C ASP A 43 3.28 -2.58 18.35
N GLU A 44 3.12 -2.18 17.08
CA GLU A 44 3.35 -0.79 16.65
C GLU A 44 2.25 0.17 17.14
N ASP A 45 1.00 -0.27 17.28
CA ASP A 45 -0.09 0.55 17.85
C ASP A 45 0.17 0.93 19.33
N GLU A 46 0.93 0.10 20.06
CA GLU A 46 1.27 0.33 21.48
C GLU A 46 2.56 1.14 21.66
N ARG A 47 3.35 1.34 20.60
CA ARG A 47 4.61 2.08 20.69
C ARG A 47 4.35 3.59 20.68
N PRO A 48 5.07 4.36 21.51
CA PRO A 48 4.95 5.81 21.48
C PRO A 48 5.28 6.33 20.08
N ALA A 49 4.45 7.27 19.60
CA ALA A 49 4.63 7.90 18.30
C ALA A 49 6.06 8.42 18.16
N ARG A 50 6.79 7.91 17.16
CA ARG A 50 8.16 8.34 16.92
C ARG A 50 8.15 9.80 16.44
N PRO A 51 8.98 10.69 17.02
CA PRO A 51 9.09 12.05 16.52
C PRO A 51 9.79 12.05 15.16
N CYS A 52 9.45 13.02 14.33
CA CYS A 52 10.06 13.23 13.02
C CYS A 52 11.58 13.31 13.14
N SER A 53 12.31 12.48 12.39
CA SER A 53 13.76 12.48 12.43
C SER A 53 14.36 13.86 12.08
N ARG A 54 13.69 14.59 11.17
CA ARG A 54 14.12 15.88 10.60
C ARG A 54 13.89 17.07 11.53
N CYS A 55 12.68 17.22 12.09
CA CYS A 55 12.30 18.39 12.88
C CYS A 55 11.94 18.10 14.34
N LYS A 56 11.94 16.83 14.75
CA LYS A 56 11.51 16.35 16.08
C LYS A 56 10.04 16.60 16.44
N GLY A 57 9.24 17.14 15.51
CA GLY A 57 7.79 17.29 15.69
C GLY A 57 7.02 16.00 15.43
N ASP A 58 5.70 16.08 15.52
CA ASP A 58 4.83 14.93 15.36
C ASP A 58 4.78 14.42 13.92
N LEU A 59 4.78 13.09 13.79
CA LEU A 59 4.53 12.40 12.53
C LEU A 59 3.05 12.04 12.42
N LEU A 60 2.49 12.18 11.22
CA LEU A 60 1.18 11.60 10.92
C LEU A 60 1.30 10.10 10.62
N LEU A 61 2.37 9.73 9.92
CA LEU A 61 2.58 8.35 9.51
C LEU A 61 4.08 8.06 9.48
N HIS A 62 4.44 6.85 9.89
CA HIS A 62 5.72 6.25 9.55
C HIS A 62 5.47 4.92 8.87
N TRP A 63 6.32 4.57 7.90
CA TRP A 63 6.11 3.39 7.08
C TRP A 63 7.43 2.74 6.69
N ASN A 64 7.45 1.41 6.68
CA ASN A 64 8.58 0.66 6.12
C ASN A 64 8.50 0.71 4.60
N GLY A 65 9.50 1.33 3.96
CA GLY A 65 9.61 1.34 2.51
C GLY A 65 9.61 -0.08 1.92
N PRO A 66 9.41 -0.21 0.59
CA PRO A 66 9.38 -1.51 -0.09
C PRO A 66 10.55 -2.40 0.34
N LEU A 67 10.28 -3.71 0.42
CA LEU A 67 11.26 -4.73 0.82
C LEU A 67 12.58 -4.51 0.06
N MET A 68 13.72 -4.63 0.75
CA MET A 68 15.10 -4.37 0.25
C MET A 68 15.57 -2.92 0.19
N THR A 69 14.69 -1.92 0.29
CA THR A 69 15.15 -0.50 0.24
C THR A 69 15.81 -0.05 1.54
N GLY A 70 15.42 -0.66 2.69
CA GLY A 70 15.88 -0.27 4.02
C GLY A 70 15.45 1.14 4.43
N VAL A 71 14.56 1.78 3.67
CA VAL A 71 14.13 3.15 3.90
C VAL A 71 13.00 3.18 4.91
N TRP A 72 13.21 3.94 5.98
CA TRP A 72 12.15 4.33 6.90
C TRP A 72 11.50 5.61 6.39
N MET A 73 10.22 5.52 6.01
CA MET A 73 9.47 6.64 5.44
C MET A 73 8.72 7.38 6.53
N GLU A 74 8.75 8.71 6.48
CA GLU A 74 8.11 9.59 7.47
C GLU A 74 7.22 10.60 6.75
N LEU A 75 5.96 10.70 7.15
CA LEU A 75 5.02 11.73 6.72
C LEU A 75 4.94 12.80 7.80
N CYS A 76 5.70 13.89 7.62
CA CYS A 76 5.76 14.99 8.57
C CYS A 76 5.07 16.25 8.01
N PRO A 77 4.01 16.76 8.68
CA PRO A 77 3.31 17.95 8.22
C PRO A 77 4.17 19.21 8.11
N ALA A 78 5.20 19.33 8.95
CA ALA A 78 6.11 20.47 8.93
C ALA A 78 7.13 20.36 7.79
N CYS A 79 7.74 19.18 7.61
CA CYS A 79 8.83 19.01 6.66
C CYS A 79 8.35 18.75 5.23
N ASP A 80 7.17 18.14 5.04
CA ASP A 80 6.70 17.71 3.72
C ASP A 80 5.69 18.68 3.08
N VAL A 81 5.58 19.91 3.60
CA VAL A 81 4.64 20.92 3.10
C VAL A 81 4.86 21.31 1.62
N THR A 82 6.11 21.20 1.14
CA THR A 82 6.48 21.55 -0.24
C THR A 82 6.44 20.35 -1.20
N ARG A 83 6.28 19.13 -0.68
CA ARG A 83 6.29 17.89 -1.46
C ARG A 83 4.87 17.57 -1.94
N PRO A 84 4.57 17.62 -3.24
CA PRO A 84 3.20 17.53 -3.73
C PRO A 84 2.43 16.30 -3.27
N ALA A 85 3.01 15.11 -3.35
CA ALA A 85 2.29 13.88 -3.00
C ALA A 85 2.12 13.74 -1.49
N ALA A 86 3.18 14.00 -0.72
CA ALA A 86 3.09 14.04 0.73
C ALA A 86 2.07 15.08 1.22
N ARG A 87 2.02 16.27 0.63
CA ARG A 87 1.05 17.32 1.00
C ARG A 87 -0.39 16.88 0.72
N ALA A 88 -0.65 16.23 -0.41
CA ALA A 88 -1.98 15.68 -0.71
C ALA A 88 -2.36 14.64 0.35
N PHE A 89 -1.43 13.75 0.70
CA PHE A 89 -1.69 12.71 1.70
C PHE A 89 -1.90 13.28 3.11
N ILE A 90 -1.15 14.30 3.51
CA ILE A 90 -1.34 15.04 4.77
C ILE A 90 -2.74 15.65 4.86
N ARG A 91 -3.25 16.21 3.75
CA ARG A 91 -4.61 16.80 3.71
C ARG A 91 -5.66 15.72 3.93
N TRP A 92 -5.60 14.64 3.17
CA TRP A 92 -6.50 13.50 3.31
C TRP A 92 -6.48 12.93 4.74
N HIS A 93 -5.30 12.74 5.34
CA HIS A 93 -5.18 12.18 6.70
C HIS A 93 -5.82 13.10 7.77
N ARG A 94 -5.84 14.41 7.54
CA ARG A 94 -6.42 15.39 8.47
C ARG A 94 -7.90 15.64 8.23
N ASP A 95 -8.45 15.14 7.14
CA ASP A 95 -9.84 15.32 6.78
C ASP A 95 -10.71 14.28 7.54
N PRO A 96 -11.68 14.72 8.36
CA PRO A 96 -12.61 13.81 9.02
C PRO A 96 -13.56 13.11 8.04
N ASP A 97 -13.83 13.71 6.87
CA ASP A 97 -14.75 13.21 5.85
C ASP A 97 -13.99 12.55 4.68
N ARG A 98 -12.72 12.19 4.91
CA ARG A 98 -11.82 11.58 3.91
C ARG A 98 -12.44 10.33 3.27
N ASP A 99 -12.27 10.21 1.96
CA ASP A 99 -12.70 9.03 1.21
C ASP A 99 -11.64 7.91 1.28
N PRO A 100 -11.95 6.74 1.86
CA PRO A 100 -11.04 5.60 1.89
C PRO A 100 -10.60 5.11 0.51
N GLU A 101 -11.40 5.32 -0.55
CA GLU A 101 -11.07 4.87 -1.90
C GLU A 101 -9.89 5.65 -2.51
N GLU A 102 -9.59 6.85 -2.01
CA GLU A 102 -8.44 7.65 -2.46
C GLU A 102 -7.10 7.18 -1.86
N LEU A 103 -7.15 6.43 -0.74
CA LEU A 103 -5.95 6.03 0.01
C LEU A 103 -4.90 5.31 -0.85
N PRO A 104 -5.24 4.30 -1.69
CA PRO A 104 -4.25 3.60 -2.48
C PRO A 104 -3.45 4.55 -3.38
N GLN A 105 -4.12 5.49 -4.05
CA GLN A 105 -3.48 6.43 -4.96
C GLN A 105 -2.60 7.43 -4.21
N LEU A 106 -3.09 7.97 -3.09
CA LEU A 106 -2.34 8.91 -2.26
C LEU A 106 -1.10 8.26 -1.64
N PHE A 107 -1.25 7.04 -1.13
CA PHE A 107 -0.17 6.25 -0.57
C PHE A 107 0.90 5.96 -1.62
N GLU A 108 0.51 5.44 -2.79
CA GLU A 108 1.45 5.14 -3.86
C GLU A 108 2.18 6.37 -4.39
N GLY A 109 1.49 7.51 -4.47
CA GLY A 109 2.10 8.79 -4.82
C GLY A 109 3.17 9.20 -3.81
N TRP A 110 2.83 9.16 -2.51
CA TRP A 110 3.77 9.50 -1.44
C TRP A 110 4.95 8.52 -1.35
N GLU A 111 4.71 7.21 -1.50
CA GLU A 111 5.74 6.17 -1.55
C GLU A 111 6.69 6.43 -2.71
N THR A 112 6.15 6.66 -3.91
CA THR A 112 6.96 6.95 -5.10
C THR A 112 7.79 8.22 -4.93
N GLU A 113 7.18 9.29 -4.41
CA GLU A 113 7.87 10.56 -4.17
C GLU A 113 8.99 10.42 -3.14
N THR A 114 8.78 9.63 -2.09
CA THR A 114 9.78 9.35 -1.05
C THR A 114 10.90 8.49 -1.60
N MET A 115 10.58 7.43 -2.33
CA MET A 115 11.56 6.58 -2.99
C MET A 115 12.44 7.35 -3.96
N ARG A 116 11.85 8.23 -4.78
CA ARG A 116 12.60 9.08 -5.69
C ARG A 116 13.59 9.98 -4.97
N ALA A 117 13.20 10.56 -3.83
CA ALA A 117 14.11 11.38 -3.02
C ALA A 117 15.30 10.57 -2.45
N HIS A 118 15.12 9.27 -2.25
CA HIS A 118 16.16 8.33 -1.82
C HIS A 118 16.93 7.68 -2.98
N GLY A 119 16.74 8.15 -4.22
CA GLY A 119 17.44 7.60 -5.40
C GLY A 119 16.85 6.30 -5.94
N TRP A 120 15.68 5.88 -5.44
CA TRP A 120 14.96 4.71 -5.92
C TRP A 120 13.90 5.10 -6.94
N ALA A 121 13.70 4.27 -7.95
CA ALA A 121 12.60 4.38 -8.89
C ALA A 121 11.87 3.04 -8.99
N ARG A 122 10.54 3.08 -9.07
CA ARG A 122 9.75 1.87 -9.33
C ARG A 122 10.12 1.35 -10.72
N ALA A 123 10.50 0.09 -10.82
CA ALA A 123 10.71 -0.55 -12.12
C ALA A 123 9.37 -0.56 -12.88
N PRO A 124 9.37 -0.33 -14.21
CA PRO A 124 8.20 -0.59 -15.03
C PRO A 124 7.76 -2.04 -14.80
N GLN A 125 6.47 -2.28 -14.56
CA GLN A 125 6.00 -3.65 -14.57
C GLN A 125 6.18 -4.22 -15.99
N PRO A 126 6.75 -5.43 -16.14
CA PRO A 126 6.72 -6.12 -17.41
C PRO A 126 5.27 -6.29 -17.84
N GLU A 127 4.92 -5.85 -19.04
CA GLU A 127 3.62 -6.18 -19.63
C GLU A 127 3.47 -7.70 -19.64
N ALA A 128 2.36 -8.19 -19.10
CA ALA A 128 2.08 -9.62 -19.14
C ALA A 128 2.03 -10.05 -20.61
N PRO A 129 2.78 -11.08 -21.02
CA PRO A 129 2.69 -11.59 -22.38
C PRO A 129 1.24 -11.98 -22.69
N PRO A 130 0.74 -11.71 -23.89
CA PRO A 130 -0.63 -12.03 -24.25
C PRO A 130 -0.88 -13.52 -24.02
N SER A 131 -1.93 -13.83 -23.26
CA SER A 131 -2.32 -15.21 -22.98
C SER A 131 -2.44 -16.00 -24.29
N PRO A 132 -1.81 -17.18 -24.42
CA PRO A 132 -1.96 -18.00 -25.61
C PRO A 132 -3.44 -18.37 -25.79
N ALA A 133 -3.95 -18.21 -27.01
CA ALA A 133 -5.32 -18.54 -27.36
C ALA A 133 -5.62 -19.99 -26.98
N ALA A 134 -6.74 -20.20 -26.28
CA ALA A 134 -7.22 -21.51 -25.89
C ALA A 134 -7.59 -22.33 -27.15
N HIS A 135 -6.63 -23.11 -27.67
CA HIS A 135 -6.91 -24.11 -28.69
C HIS A 135 -7.54 -25.34 -28.04
N LEU A 136 -8.82 -25.25 -27.67
CA LEU A 136 -9.63 -26.42 -27.38
C LEU A 136 -10.01 -27.11 -28.70
N ARG A 137 -9.13 -27.96 -29.23
CA ARG A 137 -9.54 -29.00 -30.19
C ARG A 137 -9.95 -30.24 -29.41
N LEU A 138 -11.23 -30.32 -29.06
CA LEU A 138 -11.87 -31.58 -28.68
C LEU A 138 -11.96 -32.45 -29.94
N VAL A 139 -11.15 -33.51 -30.00
CA VAL A 139 -11.27 -34.55 -31.01
C VAL A 139 -12.34 -35.54 -30.52
N PRO A 140 -13.40 -35.85 -31.30
CA PRO A 140 -14.37 -36.87 -30.90
C PRO A 140 -13.70 -38.26 -30.91
N ARG A 141 -13.83 -38.99 -29.80
CA ARG A 141 -13.48 -40.42 -29.73
C ARG A 141 -14.47 -41.21 -30.57
N GLY A 142 -14.01 -41.80 -31.67
CA GLY A 142 -14.72 -42.89 -32.33
C GLY A 142 -14.57 -44.18 -31.53
N GLN A 143 -15.67 -44.92 -31.33
CA GLN A 143 -15.64 -46.35 -31.02
C GLN A 143 -16.28 -47.08 -32.19
N GLY A 144 -15.53 -48.04 -32.75
CA GLY A 144 -16.05 -49.11 -33.60
C GLY A 144 -16.51 -50.30 -32.78
#